data_AF-A0A969SVY5-F1
#
_entry.id   AF-A0A969SVY5-F1
#
_cell.length_a   1.000
_cell.length_b   1.000
_cell.length_c   1.000
_cell.angle_alpha   90.00
_cell.angle_beta   90.00
_cell.angle_gamma   90.00
#
_symmetry.space_group_name_H-M   'P 1'
#
loop_
_entity.id
_entity.type
_entity.pdbx_description
1 polymer ?
#
loop_
_entity_poly.entity_id
_entity_poly.type
_entity_poly.pdbx_seq_one_letter_code
_entity_poly.pdbx_strand_id
1 'polypeptide(L)'
;MLSSVVSLLPILRAHAQFKPSEVAQALNNADRSWSLISPDREKQGGRASRTWHRMGFLGFAGFLNAQFRMHDFQLGRVNCQRFLRDQLYVHVDNPLVKPWVQRMEGDPATISAYRPSVCMPDRCRRPSNEHVQVIPLVDKVRMRLQPRPWPRLDGRRDIATLAPLMSARARVIVPATVRGLLTRLGITDRRLIGRIIRNLASDVITDRACEVMTNAVERDLRARGLLM
;
A
#
# COMPACT_ATOMS: atom_id res chain seq x y z
N MET A 1 12.87 -19.23 15.35
CA MET A 1 11.59 -18.61 14.96
C MET A 1 11.15 -17.55 15.97
N LEU A 2 11.00 -17.87 17.28
CA LEU A 2 10.58 -16.88 18.29
C LEU A 2 11.50 -15.64 18.42
N SER A 3 12.83 -15.82 18.43
CA SER A 3 13.74 -14.68 18.69
C SER A 3 13.77 -13.65 17.55
N SER A 4 13.61 -14.07 16.29
CA SER A 4 13.54 -13.15 15.14
C SER A 4 12.27 -12.30 15.19
N VAL A 5 11.14 -12.90 15.55
CA VAL A 5 9.87 -12.18 15.74
C VAL A 5 10.00 -11.17 16.90
N VAL A 6 10.64 -11.56 18.00
CA VAL A 6 10.88 -10.67 19.14
C VAL A 6 11.82 -9.51 18.77
N SER A 7 12.83 -9.74 17.94
CA SER A 7 13.74 -8.69 17.49
C SER A 7 13.13 -7.66 16.53
N LEU A 8 11.98 -7.97 15.92
CA LEU A 8 11.24 -7.04 15.06
C LEU A 8 10.24 -6.18 15.85
N LEU A 9 9.90 -6.54 17.09
CA LEU A 9 8.97 -5.77 17.92
C LEU A 9 9.41 -4.33 18.19
N PRO A 10 10.70 -4.04 18.53
CA PRO A 10 11.15 -2.67 18.73
C PRO A 10 11.07 -1.83 17.45
N ILE A 11 11.39 -2.43 16.31
CA ILE A 11 11.33 -1.79 14.99
C ILE A 11 9.88 -1.49 14.61
N LEU A 12 8.98 -2.46 14.76
CA LEU A 12 7.55 -2.26 14.54
C LEU A 12 6.98 -1.18 15.46
N ARG A 13 7.38 -1.16 16.74
CA ARG A 13 6.98 -0.14 17.70
C ARG A 13 7.47 1.25 17.28
N ALA A 14 8.72 1.36 16.85
CA ALA A 14 9.29 2.62 16.38
C ALA A 14 8.58 3.14 15.11
N HIS A 15 8.21 2.26 14.19
CA HIS A 15 7.44 2.65 12.98
C HIS A 15 5.95 2.91 13.24
N ALA A 16 5.39 2.40 14.34
CA ALA A 16 3.99 2.60 14.71
C ALA A 16 3.77 3.83 15.61
N GLN A 17 4.84 4.47 16.09
CA GLN A 17 4.75 5.64 16.96
C GLN A 17 4.72 6.94 16.15
N PHE A 18 3.71 7.75 16.43
CA PHE A 18 3.61 9.13 15.96
C PHE A 18 4.05 10.08 17.08
N LYS A 19 4.60 11.26 16.74
CA LYS A 19 4.85 12.26 17.76
C LYS A 19 3.53 12.86 18.25
N PRO A 20 3.24 12.91 19.55
CA PRO A 20 1.96 13.43 20.05
C PRO A 20 1.66 14.86 19.63
N SER A 21 2.68 15.72 19.56
CA SER A 21 2.56 17.12 19.12
C SER A 21 2.09 17.25 17.67
N GLU A 22 2.54 16.34 16.81
CA GLU A 22 2.19 16.25 15.39
C GLU A 22 0.72 15.83 15.21
N VAL A 23 0.26 14.87 16.02
CA VAL A 23 -1.15 14.46 16.05
C VAL A 23 -2.03 15.59 16.59
N ALA A 24 -1.61 16.27 17.65
CA ALA A 24 -2.35 17.39 18.23
C ALA A 24 -2.53 18.55 17.24
N GLN A 25 -1.48 18.89 16.47
CA GLN A 25 -1.60 19.88 15.38
C GLN A 25 -2.52 19.40 14.26
N ALA A 26 -2.44 18.13 13.86
CA ALA A 26 -3.32 17.59 12.82
C ALA A 26 -4.81 17.54 13.23
N LEU A 27 -5.11 17.59 14.54
CA LEU A 27 -6.48 17.69 15.07
C LEU A 27 -6.95 19.14 15.22
N ASN A 28 -6.04 20.13 15.19
CA ASN A 28 -6.38 21.53 15.29
C ASN A 28 -6.90 22.06 13.94
N ASN A 29 -8.23 22.20 13.82
CA ASN A 29 -8.87 22.67 12.58
C ASN A 29 -8.56 24.13 12.20
N ALA A 30 -7.91 24.90 13.09
CA ALA A 30 -7.47 26.27 12.79
C ALA A 30 -6.21 26.31 11.89
N ASP A 31 -5.33 25.32 12.02
CA ASP A 31 -4.08 25.23 11.25
C ASP A 31 -4.26 24.33 10.03
N ARG A 32 -4.53 24.93 8.86
CA ARG A 32 -4.73 24.20 7.59
C ARG A 32 -3.47 23.58 6.99
N SER A 33 -2.32 23.76 7.63
CA SER A 33 -1.03 23.23 7.17
C SER A 33 -0.92 21.71 7.35
N TRP A 34 -1.72 21.11 8.25
CA TRP A 34 -1.65 19.70 8.60
C TRP A 34 -2.96 18.99 8.28
N SER A 35 -2.89 17.90 7.53
CA SER A 35 -4.05 17.08 7.18
C SER A 35 -3.88 15.67 7.73
N LEU A 36 -4.84 15.21 8.53
CA LEU A 36 -4.85 13.85 9.07
C LEU A 36 -5.52 12.88 8.08
N ILE A 37 -4.78 11.90 7.58
CA ILE A 37 -5.37 10.77 6.87
C ILE A 37 -5.68 9.68 7.91
N SER A 38 -6.93 9.60 8.33
CA SER A 38 -7.40 8.56 9.24
C SER A 38 -8.20 7.50 8.48
N PRO A 39 -7.88 6.20 8.62
CA PRO A 39 -8.67 5.14 8.02
C PRO A 39 -10.04 5.05 8.71
N ASP A 40 -11.12 5.38 7.98
CA ASP A 40 -12.49 5.15 8.44
C ASP A 40 -12.94 3.72 8.08
N ARG A 41 -13.58 3.02 9.02
CA ARG A 41 -14.20 1.73 8.76
C ARG A 41 -15.67 1.95 8.47
N GLU A 42 -15.99 2.04 7.18
CA GLU A 42 -17.40 2.07 6.77
C GLU A 42 -18.08 0.74 7.14
N LYS A 43 -19.06 0.80 8.04
CA LYS A 43 -19.95 -0.32 8.37
C LYS A 43 -21.09 -0.33 7.36
N GLN A 44 -20.90 -0.89 6.17
CA GLN A 44 -22.05 -1.23 5.32
C GLN A 44 -22.82 -2.41 5.95
N GLY A 45 -24.04 -2.16 6.41
CA GLY A 45 -24.99 -3.22 6.81
C GLY A 45 -24.54 -4.15 7.94
N GLY A 46 -23.78 -3.66 8.92
CA GLY A 46 -23.38 -4.46 10.10
C GLY A 46 -22.29 -5.52 9.85
N ARG A 47 -21.83 -5.72 8.61
CA ARG A 47 -20.61 -6.47 8.29
C ARG A 47 -19.50 -5.49 7.98
N ALA A 48 -18.48 -5.44 8.84
CA ALA A 48 -17.23 -4.76 8.50
C ALA A 48 -16.76 -5.24 7.13
N SER A 49 -16.58 -4.32 6.17
CA SER A 49 -16.03 -4.63 4.85
C SER A 49 -14.67 -5.33 5.04
N ARG A 50 -14.67 -6.66 4.92
CA ARG A 50 -13.51 -7.51 5.26
C ARG A 50 -12.38 -7.41 4.24
N THR A 51 -12.58 -6.68 3.14
CA THR A 51 -11.94 -7.06 1.88
C THR A 51 -10.76 -6.20 1.44
N TRP A 52 -10.55 -5.00 2.00
CA TRP A 52 -9.72 -4.01 1.28
C TRP A 52 -8.47 -3.52 2.02
N HIS A 53 -8.37 -3.72 3.35
CA HIS A 53 -7.32 -3.09 4.16
C HIS A 53 -6.22 -4.05 4.68
N ARG A 54 -6.15 -5.28 4.16
CA ARG A 54 -5.00 -6.17 4.43
C ARG A 54 -3.90 -5.91 3.39
N MET A 55 -3.31 -4.72 3.44
CA MET A 55 -2.22 -4.26 2.55
C MET A 55 -0.93 -5.09 2.67
N GLY A 56 -0.75 -5.86 3.75
CA GLY A 56 0.53 -6.51 4.05
C GLY A 56 1.13 -7.30 2.90
N PHE A 57 0.39 -8.26 2.33
CA PHE A 57 0.86 -9.04 1.17
C PHE A 57 0.62 -8.33 -0.17
N LEU A 58 -0.52 -7.65 -0.32
CA LEU A 58 -0.90 -7.01 -1.59
C LEU A 58 0.04 -5.88 -2.00
N GLY A 59 0.63 -5.15 -1.05
CA GLY A 59 1.65 -4.13 -1.35
C GLY A 59 2.91 -4.69 -2.01
N PHE A 60 3.14 -6.01 -1.92
CA PHE A 60 4.24 -6.71 -2.56
C PHE A 60 3.78 -7.68 -3.66
N ALA A 61 2.49 -7.77 -3.96
CA ALA A 61 1.96 -8.70 -4.95
C ALA A 61 2.51 -8.44 -6.36
N GLY A 62 2.94 -7.20 -6.64
CA GLY A 62 3.65 -6.85 -7.87
C GLY A 62 4.97 -7.61 -8.11
N PHE A 63 5.57 -8.21 -7.07
CA PHE A 63 6.73 -9.10 -7.23
C PHE A 63 6.35 -10.50 -7.70
N LEU A 64 5.10 -10.91 -7.50
CA LEU A 64 4.60 -12.23 -7.88
C LEU A 64 4.21 -12.26 -9.36
N ASN A 65 3.49 -11.23 -9.81
CA ASN A 65 2.98 -11.19 -11.17
C ASN A 65 2.87 -9.75 -11.69
N ALA A 66 3.22 -9.54 -12.96
CA ALA A 66 3.14 -8.24 -13.62
C ALA A 66 1.71 -7.67 -13.68
N GLN A 67 0.68 -8.53 -13.66
CA GLN A 67 -0.71 -8.10 -13.64
C GLN A 67 -1.07 -7.33 -12.37
N PHE A 68 -0.49 -7.71 -11.21
CA PHE A 68 -0.64 -6.95 -9.97
C PHE A 68 0.05 -5.59 -10.06
N ARG A 69 1.25 -5.50 -10.65
CA ARG A 69 1.92 -4.20 -10.88
C ARG A 69 1.08 -3.28 -11.77
N MET A 70 0.51 -3.84 -12.83
CA MET A 70 -0.37 -3.07 -13.72
C MET A 70 -1.62 -2.58 -13.00
N HIS A 71 -2.22 -3.43 -12.15
CA HIS A 71 -3.35 -3.02 -11.32
C HIS A 71 -2.97 -1.86 -10.37
N ASP A 72 -1.87 -1.99 -9.63
CA ASP A 72 -1.42 -0.95 -8.69
C ASP A 72 -1.05 0.35 -9.40
N PHE A 73 -0.44 0.27 -10.59
CA PHE A 73 -0.19 1.43 -11.43
C PHE A 73 -1.49 2.16 -11.80
N GLN A 74 -2.52 1.44 -12.26
CA GLN A 74 -3.81 2.06 -12.59
C GLN A 74 -4.51 2.60 -11.35
N LEU A 75 -4.46 1.89 -10.22
CA LEU A 75 -4.99 2.37 -8.95
C LEU A 75 -4.29 3.66 -8.51
N GLY A 76 -2.96 3.73 -8.66
CA GLY A 76 -2.16 4.93 -8.42
C GLY A 76 -2.59 6.11 -9.29
N ARG A 77 -2.87 5.87 -10.58
CA ARG A 77 -3.40 6.92 -11.48
C ARG A 77 -4.78 7.42 -11.06
N VAL A 78 -5.69 6.51 -10.71
CA VAL A 78 -7.03 6.86 -10.20
C VAL A 78 -6.93 7.66 -8.90
N ASN A 79 -6.06 7.24 -7.98
CA ASN A 79 -5.83 7.93 -6.71
C ASN A 79 -5.22 9.33 -6.93
N CYS A 80 -4.22 9.45 -7.81
CA CYS A 80 -3.62 10.73 -8.17
C CYS A 80 -4.65 11.67 -8.80
N GLN A 81 -5.44 11.20 -9.77
CA GLN A 81 -6.51 11.99 -10.39
C GLN A 81 -7.51 12.49 -9.33
N ARG A 82 -7.94 11.61 -8.43
CA ARG A 82 -8.87 11.97 -7.36
C ARG A 82 -8.26 12.97 -6.37
N PHE A 83 -6.99 12.81 -6.03
CA PHE A 83 -6.27 13.72 -5.14
C PHE A 83 -6.19 15.13 -5.75
N LEU A 84 -5.72 15.24 -6.99
CA LEU A 84 -5.61 16.51 -7.70
C LEU A 84 -6.98 17.21 -7.84
N ARG A 85 -8.04 16.43 -8.07
CA ARG A 85 -9.40 16.97 -8.24
C ARG A 85 -10.06 17.41 -6.93
N ASP A 86 -9.99 16.57 -5.90
CA ASP A 86 -10.85 16.69 -4.72
C ASP A 86 -10.11 17.08 -3.44
N GLN A 87 -8.77 17.06 -3.43
CA GLN A 87 -7.98 17.29 -2.21
C GLN A 87 -6.96 18.42 -2.38
N LEU A 88 -6.39 18.59 -3.57
CA LEU A 88 -5.44 19.67 -3.87
C LEU A 88 -6.16 20.91 -4.41
N TYR A 89 -6.85 21.62 -3.52
CA TYR A 89 -7.64 22.81 -3.86
C TYR A 89 -7.34 23.99 -2.92
N VAL A 90 -7.66 25.20 -3.39
CA VAL A 90 -7.54 26.46 -2.62
C VAL A 90 -8.75 27.35 -2.85
N HIS A 91 -8.92 28.39 -2.03
CA HIS A 91 -9.96 29.40 -2.22
C HIS A 91 -9.78 30.15 -3.55
N VAL A 92 -10.87 30.56 -4.19
CA VAL A 92 -10.86 31.30 -5.48
C VAL A 92 -10.03 32.58 -5.43
N ASP A 93 -9.96 33.24 -4.28
CA ASP A 93 -9.18 34.47 -4.08
C ASP A 93 -7.68 34.23 -3.85
N ASN A 94 -7.23 32.98 -3.75
CA ASN A 94 -5.83 32.68 -3.53
C ASN A 94 -4.99 33.22 -4.71
N PRO A 95 -3.89 33.97 -4.46
CA PRO A 95 -3.08 34.58 -5.52
C PRO A 95 -2.57 33.61 -6.59
N LEU A 96 -2.39 32.33 -6.24
CA LEU A 96 -1.94 31.29 -7.18
C LEU A 96 -3.00 30.98 -8.25
N VAL A 97 -4.29 31.08 -7.91
CA VAL A 97 -5.39 30.68 -8.80
C VAL A 97 -6.21 31.84 -9.32
N LYS A 98 -6.24 32.95 -8.58
CA LYS A 98 -7.01 34.15 -8.91
C LYS A 98 -6.85 34.62 -10.37
N PRO A 99 -5.64 34.67 -10.96
CA PRO A 99 -5.49 35.14 -12.35
C PRO A 99 -6.19 34.26 -13.38
N TRP A 100 -6.22 32.93 -13.19
CA TRP A 100 -6.89 32.05 -14.16
C TRP A 100 -8.37 31.87 -13.86
N VAL A 101 -8.78 31.98 -12.59
CA VAL A 101 -10.19 32.05 -12.18
C VAL A 101 -10.87 33.25 -12.84
N GLN A 102 -10.28 34.44 -12.74
CA GLN A 102 -10.81 35.66 -13.35
C GLN A 102 -10.91 35.55 -14.88
N ARG A 103 -9.94 34.89 -15.54
CA ARG A 103 -10.02 34.61 -16.99
C ARG A 103 -11.18 33.68 -17.36
N MET A 104 -11.65 32.86 -16.43
CA MET A 104 -12.76 31.91 -16.64
C MET A 104 -14.12 32.45 -16.16
N GLU A 105 -14.19 33.61 -15.50
CA GLU A 105 -15.46 34.19 -15.03
C GLU A 105 -16.43 34.52 -16.16
N GLY A 106 -15.94 34.70 -17.40
CA GLY A 106 -16.77 34.87 -18.60
C GLY A 106 -17.53 33.61 -19.04
N ASP A 107 -17.22 32.43 -18.48
CA ASP A 107 -17.94 31.18 -18.71
C ASP A 107 -18.12 30.40 -17.39
N PRO A 108 -19.22 30.67 -16.66
CA PRO A 108 -19.54 30.00 -15.40
C PRO A 108 -19.68 28.48 -15.52
N ALA A 109 -20.06 27.97 -16.70
CA ALA A 109 -20.15 26.53 -16.92
C ALA A 109 -18.75 25.90 -16.92
N THR A 110 -17.76 26.60 -17.49
CA THR A 110 -16.37 26.13 -17.53
C THR A 110 -15.71 26.10 -16.14
N ILE A 111 -15.90 27.12 -15.30
CA ILE A 111 -15.28 27.13 -13.96
C ILE A 111 -15.85 26.04 -13.04
N SER A 112 -17.14 25.67 -13.23
CA SER A 112 -17.81 24.64 -12.43
C SER A 112 -17.10 23.27 -12.51
N ALA A 113 -16.44 22.98 -13.64
CA ALA A 113 -15.72 21.72 -13.86
C ALA A 113 -14.44 21.57 -13.02
N TYR A 114 -13.92 22.68 -12.46
CA TYR A 114 -12.71 22.70 -11.64
C TYR A 114 -12.99 22.80 -10.14
N ARG A 115 -14.27 22.75 -9.74
CA ARG A 115 -14.67 22.79 -8.33
C ARG A 115 -14.44 21.43 -7.67
N PRO A 116 -13.77 21.35 -6.52
CA PRO A 116 -13.54 20.10 -5.82
C PRO A 116 -14.84 19.59 -5.19
N SER A 117 -14.97 18.27 -5.10
CA SER A 117 -16.04 17.63 -4.31
C SER A 117 -15.64 17.53 -2.84
N VAL A 118 -16.19 18.40 -2.00
CA VAL A 118 -15.92 18.43 -0.56
C VAL A 118 -16.93 17.59 0.22
N CYS A 119 -16.48 16.98 1.32
CA CYS A 119 -17.36 16.25 2.23
C CYS A 119 -18.02 17.23 3.19
N MET A 120 -19.34 17.24 3.22
CA MET A 120 -20.13 18.07 4.12
C MET A 120 -20.32 17.37 5.49
N PRO A 121 -20.77 18.08 6.54
CA PRO A 121 -21.05 17.48 7.85
C PRO A 121 -22.05 16.31 7.82
N ASP A 122 -22.96 16.32 6.84
CA ASP A 122 -23.94 15.26 6.57
C ASP A 122 -23.33 14.03 5.84
N ARG A 123 -21.99 13.99 5.67
CA ARG A 123 -21.23 13.01 4.89
C ARG A 123 -21.57 12.97 3.40
N CYS A 124 -22.37 13.90 2.87
CA CYS A 124 -22.61 14.01 1.44
C CYS A 124 -21.46 14.76 0.77
N ARG A 125 -21.07 14.32 -0.44
CA ARG A 125 -20.12 15.06 -1.27
C ARG A 125 -20.84 16.01 -2.19
N ARG A 126 -20.49 17.30 -2.13
CA ARG A 126 -21.04 18.34 -2.99
C ARG A 126 -19.90 19.21 -3.55
N PRO A 127 -20.03 19.80 -4.75
CA PRO A 127 -19.05 20.75 -5.26
C PRO A 127 -18.97 21.97 -4.34
N SER A 128 -17.77 22.45 -4.05
CA SER A 128 -17.58 23.71 -3.31
C SER A 128 -17.59 24.90 -4.26
N ASN A 129 -18.42 25.91 -3.98
CA ASN A 129 -18.48 27.15 -4.77
C ASN A 129 -17.37 28.16 -4.44
N GLU A 130 -16.60 27.91 -3.38
CA GLU A 130 -15.57 28.83 -2.88
C GLU A 130 -14.15 28.36 -3.23
N HIS A 131 -14.00 27.09 -3.62
CA HIS A 131 -12.70 26.48 -3.87
C HIS A 131 -12.55 26.05 -5.32
N VAL A 132 -11.30 25.99 -5.79
CA VAL A 132 -10.90 25.50 -7.12
C VAL A 132 -9.65 24.65 -7.00
N GLN A 133 -9.48 23.71 -7.93
CA GLN A 133 -8.27 22.89 -8.05
C GLN A 133 -7.02 23.76 -8.23
N VAL A 134 -5.93 23.45 -7.51
CA VAL A 134 -4.64 24.13 -7.73
C VAL A 134 -4.05 23.72 -9.08
N ILE A 135 -4.11 22.43 -9.39
CA ILE A 135 -3.66 21.85 -10.66
C ILE A 135 -4.92 21.42 -11.43
N PRO A 136 -5.43 22.25 -12.35
CA PRO A 136 -6.66 21.93 -13.07
C PRO A 136 -6.45 20.73 -13.99
N LEU A 137 -7.31 19.72 -13.86
CA LEU A 137 -7.31 18.58 -14.79
C LEU A 137 -7.92 19.01 -16.12
N VAL A 138 -7.13 18.92 -17.21
CA VAL A 138 -7.54 19.31 -18.57
C VAL A 138 -7.71 18.10 -19.49
N ASP A 139 -8.57 18.24 -20.49
CA ASP A 139 -8.78 17.29 -21.59
C ASP A 139 -8.90 15.82 -21.14
N LYS A 140 -8.06 14.96 -21.71
CA LYS A 140 -8.00 13.51 -21.45
C LYS A 140 -7.67 13.18 -20.00
N VAL A 141 -6.99 14.06 -19.27
CA VAL A 141 -6.59 13.84 -17.88
C VAL A 141 -7.76 14.09 -16.92
N ARG A 142 -8.79 14.84 -17.34
CA ARG A 142 -10.03 15.02 -16.57
C ARG A 142 -10.94 13.79 -16.64
N MET A 143 -10.93 13.07 -17.77
CA MET A 143 -11.80 11.91 -17.97
C MET A 143 -11.58 10.89 -16.86
N ARG A 144 -12.67 10.51 -16.18
CA ARG A 144 -12.60 9.62 -15.03
C ARG A 144 -11.96 8.30 -15.44
N LEU A 145 -10.83 7.98 -14.82
CA LEU A 145 -10.14 6.71 -15.06
C LEU A 145 -10.97 5.58 -14.45
N GLN A 146 -11.19 4.53 -15.22
CA GLN A 146 -11.86 3.32 -14.75
C GLN A 146 -10.86 2.43 -14.01
N PRO A 147 -11.15 2.01 -12.77
CA PRO A 147 -10.30 1.07 -12.07
C PRO A 147 -10.31 -0.28 -12.80
N ARG A 148 -9.15 -0.91 -12.90
CA ARG A 148 -9.03 -2.27 -13.44
C ARG A 148 -9.59 -3.26 -12.42
N PRO A 149 -10.29 -4.34 -12.82
CA PRO A 149 -10.59 -5.42 -11.90
C PRO A 149 -9.30 -6.02 -11.33
N TRP A 150 -9.37 -6.53 -10.10
CA TRP A 150 -8.27 -7.27 -9.50
C TRP A 150 -7.89 -8.46 -10.38
N PRO A 151 -6.59 -8.64 -10.69
CA PRO A 151 -6.16 -9.76 -11.50
C PRO A 151 -6.33 -11.07 -10.73
N ARG A 152 -6.78 -12.11 -11.43
CA ARG A 152 -6.87 -13.47 -10.91
C ARG A 152 -5.76 -14.30 -11.51
N LEU A 153 -5.00 -14.98 -10.66
CA LEU A 153 -3.89 -15.84 -11.05
C LEU A 153 -4.35 -17.29 -11.17
N ASP A 154 -3.67 -18.04 -12.04
CA ASP A 154 -3.79 -19.49 -12.14
C ASP A 154 -2.74 -20.15 -11.23
N GLY A 155 -3.17 -21.02 -10.31
CA GLY A 155 -2.25 -21.68 -9.39
C GLY A 155 -1.16 -22.51 -10.08
N ARG A 156 -1.50 -23.23 -11.16
CA ARG A 156 -0.54 -24.08 -11.87
C ARG A 156 0.42 -23.28 -12.73
N ARG A 157 -0.04 -22.20 -13.34
CA ARG A 157 0.79 -21.38 -14.23
C ARG A 157 1.59 -20.32 -13.49
N ASP A 158 0.95 -19.57 -12.60
CA ASP A 158 1.53 -18.38 -12.00
C ASP A 158 2.19 -18.67 -10.64
N ILE A 159 1.70 -19.65 -9.88
CA ILE A 159 2.25 -19.96 -8.55
C ILE A 159 3.30 -21.07 -8.61
N ALA A 160 3.08 -22.13 -9.39
CA ALA A 160 4.06 -23.21 -9.51
C ALA A 160 5.41 -22.72 -10.07
N THR A 161 5.41 -21.67 -10.91
CA THR A 161 6.63 -21.03 -11.42
C THR A 161 7.42 -20.27 -10.35
N LEU A 162 6.80 -19.91 -9.23
CA LEU A 162 7.46 -19.26 -8.11
C LEU A 162 8.25 -20.25 -7.25
N ALA A 163 7.83 -21.51 -7.16
CA ALA A 163 8.47 -22.53 -6.33
C ALA A 163 9.99 -22.65 -6.59
N PRO A 164 10.49 -22.80 -7.83
CA PRO A 164 11.94 -22.87 -8.07
C PRO A 164 12.66 -21.56 -7.72
N LEU A 165 12.03 -20.40 -7.94
CA LEU A 165 12.60 -19.09 -7.60
C LEU A 165 12.70 -18.88 -6.08
N MET A 166 11.68 -19.32 -5.35
CA MET A 166 11.66 -19.32 -3.88
C MET A 166 12.72 -20.28 -3.34
N SER A 167 12.92 -21.45 -3.97
CA SER A 167 13.91 -22.44 -3.55
C SER A 167 15.32 -21.91 -3.73
N ALA A 168 15.61 -21.33 -4.91
CA ALA A 168 16.88 -20.67 -5.18
C ALA A 168 17.21 -19.58 -4.15
N ARG A 169 16.23 -18.76 -3.76
CA ARG A 169 16.42 -17.73 -2.71
C ARG A 169 16.60 -18.35 -1.33
N ALA A 170 15.80 -19.36 -0.98
CA ALA A 170 15.91 -20.05 0.31
C ALA A 170 17.30 -20.68 0.49
N ARG A 171 17.86 -21.30 -0.56
CA ARG A 171 19.24 -21.85 -0.56
C ARG A 171 20.31 -20.83 -0.22
N VAL A 172 20.10 -19.56 -0.53
CA VAL A 172 21.05 -18.47 -0.22
C VAL A 172 20.76 -17.88 1.17
N ILE A 173 19.49 -17.63 1.48
CA ILE A 173 19.08 -16.90 2.69
C ILE A 173 19.18 -17.79 3.94
N VAL A 174 18.80 -19.07 3.85
CA VAL A 174 18.77 -19.98 5.01
C VAL A 174 20.16 -20.14 5.63
N PRO A 175 21.24 -20.47 4.88
CA PRO A 175 22.59 -20.56 5.46
C PRO A 175 23.07 -19.27 6.10
N ALA A 176 22.82 -18.12 5.46
CA ALA A 176 23.20 -16.81 5.98
C ALA A 176 22.44 -16.48 7.28
N THR A 177 21.14 -16.76 7.33
CA THR A 177 20.30 -16.55 8.50
C THR A 177 20.71 -17.44 9.66
N VAL A 178 20.93 -18.74 9.39
CA VAL A 178 21.41 -19.70 10.41
C VAL A 178 22.77 -19.28 10.94
N ARG A 179 23.71 -18.90 10.07
CA ARG A 179 25.03 -18.38 10.48
C ARG A 179 24.91 -17.18 11.41
N GLY A 180 24.14 -16.16 11.00
CA GLY A 180 23.93 -14.95 11.79
C GLY A 180 23.29 -15.24 13.16
N LEU A 181 22.37 -16.21 13.21
CA LEU A 181 21.74 -16.63 14.46
C LEU A 181 22.74 -17.34 15.39
N LEU A 182 23.52 -18.28 14.88
CA LEU A 182 24.53 -19.00 15.66
C LEU A 182 25.59 -18.05 16.23
N THR A 183 26.07 -17.10 15.42
CA THR A 183 27.00 -16.06 15.89
C THR A 183 26.41 -15.19 16.99
N ARG A 184 25.13 -14.80 16.88
CA ARG A 184 24.43 -14.05 17.94
C ARG A 184 24.21 -14.86 19.22
N LEU A 185 24.16 -16.18 19.12
CA LEU A 185 24.09 -17.09 20.27
C LEU A 185 25.48 -17.40 20.88
N GLY A 186 26.53 -16.72 20.44
CA GLY A 186 27.90 -16.90 20.95
C GLY A 186 28.66 -18.08 20.32
N ILE A 187 28.06 -18.78 19.36
CA ILE A 187 28.73 -19.86 18.63
C ILE A 187 29.53 -19.23 17.49
N THR A 188 30.86 -19.17 17.65
CA THR A 188 31.79 -18.55 16.69
C THR A 188 32.71 -19.55 16.00
N ASP A 189 32.71 -20.82 16.41
CA ASP A 189 33.53 -21.86 15.79
C ASP A 189 33.06 -22.13 14.35
N ARG A 190 33.92 -21.75 13.38
CA ARG A 190 33.67 -21.92 11.94
C ARG A 190 33.46 -23.37 11.54
N ARG A 191 34.11 -24.35 12.20
CA ARG A 191 33.97 -25.78 11.89
C ARG A 191 32.62 -26.30 12.38
N LEU A 192 32.22 -25.91 13.59
CA LEU A 192 30.92 -26.26 14.17
C LEU A 192 29.78 -25.63 13.35
N ILE A 193 29.86 -24.33 13.05
CA ILE A 193 28.90 -23.61 12.20
C ILE A 193 28.82 -24.27 10.82
N GLY A 194 29.95 -24.64 10.21
CA GLY A 194 29.98 -25.30 8.91
C GLY A 194 29.29 -26.67 8.93
N ARG A 195 29.47 -27.47 9.99
CA ARG A 195 28.74 -28.75 10.17
C ARG A 195 27.25 -28.53 10.40
N ILE A 196 26.89 -27.57 11.25
CA ILE A 196 25.50 -27.23 11.53
C ILE A 196 24.81 -26.72 10.26
N ILE A 197 25.43 -25.83 9.48
CA ILE A 197 24.87 -25.36 8.22
C ILE A 197 24.73 -26.51 7.22
N ARG A 198 25.71 -27.42 7.09
CA ARG A 198 25.56 -28.57 6.18
C ARG A 198 24.43 -29.51 6.58
N ASN A 199 24.18 -29.67 7.89
CA ASN A 199 23.15 -30.57 8.39
C ASN A 199 21.76 -29.91 8.49
N LEU A 200 21.69 -28.64 8.92
CA LEU A 200 20.44 -27.85 9.03
C LEU A 200 20.08 -27.14 7.73
N ALA A 201 21.00 -26.44 7.05
CA ALA A 201 20.70 -25.88 5.73
C ALA A 201 20.77 -26.95 4.62
N SER A 202 20.59 -28.21 4.99
CA SER A 202 20.33 -29.32 4.08
C SER A 202 19.06 -29.02 3.28
N ASP A 203 18.93 -29.67 2.12
CA ASP A 203 17.77 -29.52 1.23
C ASP A 203 16.44 -29.64 2.00
N VAL A 204 16.38 -30.46 3.06
CA VAL A 204 15.18 -30.64 3.90
C VAL A 204 14.62 -29.34 4.51
N ILE A 205 15.45 -28.49 5.14
CA ILE A 205 14.93 -27.23 5.75
C ILE A 205 14.63 -26.20 4.67
N THR A 206 15.46 -26.14 3.63
CA THR A 206 15.25 -25.27 2.48
C THR A 206 13.92 -25.60 1.78
N ASP A 207 13.66 -26.88 1.55
CA ASP A 207 12.46 -27.39 0.90
C ASP A 207 11.23 -27.15 1.78
N ARG A 208 11.34 -27.40 3.08
CA ARG A 208 10.25 -27.11 4.01
C ARG A 208 9.95 -25.62 4.10
N ALA A 209 10.98 -24.77 4.11
CA ALA A 209 10.79 -23.32 4.07
C ALA A 209 10.09 -22.89 2.77
N CYS A 210 10.48 -23.49 1.64
CA CYS A 210 9.83 -23.28 0.35
C CYS A 210 8.35 -23.64 0.37
N GLU A 211 8.03 -24.86 0.81
CA GLU A 211 6.68 -25.36 0.90
C GLU A 211 5.80 -24.47 1.78
N VAL A 212 6.31 -24.04 2.95
CA VAL A 212 5.59 -23.13 3.85
C VAL A 212 5.33 -21.78 3.18
N MET A 213 6.31 -21.22 2.47
CA MET A 213 6.16 -19.94 1.76
C MET A 213 5.15 -20.04 0.62
N THR A 214 5.24 -21.07 -0.23
CA THR A 214 4.31 -21.29 -1.34
C THR A 214 2.88 -21.51 -0.83
N ASN A 215 2.71 -22.35 0.19
CA ASN A 215 1.40 -22.59 0.81
C ASN A 215 0.81 -21.32 1.45
N ALA A 216 1.65 -20.46 2.04
CA ALA A 216 1.21 -19.20 2.61
C ALA A 216 0.71 -18.23 1.52
N VAL A 217 1.43 -18.14 0.39
CA VAL A 217 1.04 -17.34 -0.77
C VAL A 217 -0.28 -17.85 -1.36
N GLU A 218 -0.40 -19.15 -1.61
CA GLU A 218 -1.64 -19.74 -2.14
C GLU A 218 -2.83 -19.50 -1.21
N ARG A 219 -2.64 -19.69 0.09
CA ARG A 219 -3.71 -19.51 1.08
C ARG A 219 -4.18 -18.05 1.11
N ASP A 220 -3.28 -17.07 1.07
CA ASP A 220 -3.66 -15.65 1.05
C ASP A 220 -4.38 -15.28 -0.26
N LEU A 221 -3.91 -15.77 -1.41
CA LEU A 221 -4.56 -15.52 -2.71
C LEU A 221 -5.95 -16.16 -2.79
N ARG A 222 -6.11 -17.42 -2.32
CA ARG A 222 -7.44 -18.09 -2.25
C ARG A 222 -8.39 -17.36 -1.31
N ALA A 223 -7.94 -16.98 -0.12
CA ALA A 223 -8.76 -16.26 0.85
C ALA A 223 -9.30 -14.91 0.31
N ARG A 224 -8.66 -14.36 -0.72
CA ARG A 224 -9.04 -13.11 -1.40
C ARG A 224 -9.79 -13.33 -2.71
N GLY A 225 -10.00 -14.57 -3.15
CA GLY A 225 -10.59 -14.88 -4.45
C GLY A 225 -9.73 -14.44 -5.64
N LEU A 226 -8.41 -14.36 -5.44
CA LEU A 226 -7.42 -13.97 -6.46
C LEU A 226 -6.72 -15.18 -7.10
N LEU A 227 -7.03 -16.39 -6.65
CA LEU A 227 -6.55 -17.63 -7.24
C LEU A 227 -7.72 -18.37 -7.90
N MET A 228 -7.55 -18.77 -9.15
CA MET A 228 -8.46 -19.65 -9.90
C MET A 228 -7.96 -21.09 -9.90
#